data_AF-A0A8K0EK40-F1
#
_entry.id   AF-A0A8K0EK40-F1
#
_cell.length_a   1.000
_cell.length_b   1.000
_cell.length_c   1.000
_cell.angle_alpha   90.00
_cell.angle_beta   90.00
_cell.angle_gamma   90.00
#
_symmetry.space_group_name_H-M   'P 1'
#
loop_
_entity.id
_entity.type
_entity.pdbx_description
1 polymer ?
#
loop_
_entity_poly.entity_id
_entity_poly.type
_entity_poly.pdbx_seq_one_letter_code
_entity_poly.pdbx_strand_id
1 'polypeptide(L)'
;MAAVSALFVVLLAVFGATEAGLSEVRGEQETREQWADDMAVSSDDSALQAEDELELLNSKLRELRQLVLKGVFLPEIRGEPARTELGKFFSGFTDVQLTARGDIPTKPFLDACDRMVPFLDVLGSTAFAPVKSDITGNIKKLTQKYSTDPARYSTLQDIVKQEMDTKTTKAKNSATDALLWLKRALQFIRQILVGIATGEKDLTKVAKKAYEDSLKKYHGWMVQGIFSLAMKAVPYYNDFVTKVALGDEKALIQDAKTYGDAMGVLAEILQTFYMANDLDSKQKV
;
A
#
# COMPACT_ATOMS: atom_id res chain seq x y z
N MET A 1 23.22 6.16 -5.98
CA MET A 1 23.75 7.53 -5.80
C MET A 1 22.81 8.65 -6.28
N ALA A 2 22.09 8.51 -7.39
CA ALA A 2 21.16 9.56 -7.86
C ALA A 2 19.90 9.80 -6.99
N ALA A 3 19.37 8.77 -6.30
CA ALA A 3 18.19 8.90 -5.44
C ALA A 3 18.48 9.63 -4.11
N VAL A 4 19.72 9.59 -3.64
CA VAL A 4 20.15 10.24 -2.40
C VAL A 4 20.23 11.76 -2.59
N SER A 5 20.60 12.24 -3.78
CA SER A 5 20.69 13.68 -4.08
C SER A 5 19.34 14.39 -4.15
N ALA A 6 18.27 13.73 -4.62
CA ALA A 6 16.94 14.33 -4.67
C ALA A 6 16.32 14.46 -3.26
N LEU A 7 16.56 13.48 -2.39
CA LEU A 7 16.14 13.50 -0.99
C LEU A 7 16.89 14.59 -0.20
N PHE A 8 18.18 14.76 -0.49
CA PHE A 8 19.05 15.75 0.17
C PHE A 8 18.64 17.20 -0.14
N VAL A 9 18.18 17.48 -1.36
CA VAL A 9 17.67 18.80 -1.77
C VAL A 9 16.34 19.12 -1.07
N VAL A 10 15.46 18.13 -0.89
CA VAL A 10 14.20 18.29 -0.15
C VAL A 10 14.46 18.46 1.35
N LEU A 11 15.42 17.74 1.92
CA LEU A 11 15.82 17.88 3.33
C LEU A 11 16.46 19.25 3.63
N LEU A 12 17.32 19.76 2.74
CA LEU A 12 17.93 21.10 2.87
C LEU A 12 16.93 22.25 2.70
N ALA A 13 15.90 22.06 1.88
CA ALA A 13 14.84 23.06 1.69
C ALA A 13 13.89 23.16 2.89
N VAL A 14 13.78 22.09 3.70
CA VAL A 14 12.82 22.05 4.81
C VAL A 14 13.51 22.20 6.19
N PHE A 15 14.76 21.77 6.36
CA PHE A 15 15.43 21.79 7.66
C PHE A 15 16.94 22.10 7.54
N GLY A 16 17.35 23.30 7.97
CA GLY A 16 18.74 23.59 8.26
C GLY A 16 19.32 22.63 9.32
N ALA A 17 20.62 22.34 9.19
CA ALA A 17 21.49 21.37 9.91
C ALA A 17 21.30 21.26 11.45
N THR A 18 21.72 20.21 12.19
CA THR A 18 23.07 19.58 12.28
C THR A 18 23.08 18.16 12.93
N GLU A 19 24.24 17.49 12.79
CA GLU A 19 24.64 16.15 13.26
C GLU A 19 24.99 16.06 14.77
N ALA A 20 24.55 15.00 15.48
CA ALA A 20 25.24 14.39 16.63
C ALA A 20 24.46 13.16 17.15
N GLY A 21 25.06 11.97 17.14
CA GLY A 21 24.48 10.81 17.82
C GLY A 21 24.99 9.45 17.33
N LEU A 22 26.30 9.22 17.40
CA LEU A 22 26.88 7.89 17.18
C LEU A 22 27.98 7.63 18.22
N SER A 23 27.62 7.01 19.34
CA SER A 23 28.61 6.38 20.25
C SER A 23 27.93 5.45 21.27
N GLU A 24 27.42 4.29 20.84
CA GLU A 24 27.03 3.24 21.79
C GLU A 24 27.01 1.85 21.12
N VAL A 25 28.19 1.35 20.74
CA VAL A 25 28.36 -0.02 20.23
C VAL A 25 29.63 -0.61 20.83
N ARG A 26 29.56 -1.05 22.10
CA ARG A 26 30.65 -1.89 22.67
C ARG A 26 30.24 -2.83 23.81
N GLY A 27 28.95 -3.13 23.98
CA GLY A 27 28.45 -4.04 25.03
C GLY A 27 27.83 -5.35 24.52
N GLU A 28 27.72 -5.58 23.21
CA GLU A 28 26.80 -6.59 22.64
C GLU A 28 27.42 -7.99 22.35
N GLN A 29 28.65 -8.28 22.77
CA GLN A 29 29.26 -9.58 22.43
C GLN A 29 29.00 -10.69 23.45
N GLU A 30 28.81 -10.39 24.74
CA GLU A 30 28.58 -11.43 25.76
C GLU A 30 27.11 -11.86 25.89
N THR A 31 26.15 -11.14 25.31
CA THR A 31 24.72 -11.51 25.28
C THR A 31 24.32 -12.44 24.12
N ARG A 32 25.19 -12.60 23.10
CA ARG A 32 24.83 -13.29 21.84
C ARG A 32 24.81 -14.81 21.96
N GLU A 33 25.63 -15.40 22.83
CA GLU A 33 25.68 -16.87 22.96
C GLU A 33 24.50 -17.40 23.79
N GLN A 34 24.03 -16.62 24.78
CA GLN A 34 22.88 -16.99 25.60
C GLN A 34 21.54 -16.75 24.88
N TRP A 35 21.46 -15.79 23.96
CA TRP A 35 20.29 -15.61 23.09
C TRP A 35 20.19 -16.63 21.96
N ALA A 36 21.30 -17.24 21.53
CA ALA A 36 21.30 -18.20 20.43
C ALA A 36 20.58 -19.51 20.80
N ASP A 37 20.75 -19.99 22.04
CA ASP A 37 20.07 -21.20 22.54
C ASP A 37 18.58 -20.95 22.82
N ASP A 38 18.20 -19.79 23.38
CA ASP A 38 16.80 -19.41 23.60
C ASP A 38 16.05 -19.18 22.26
N MET A 39 16.73 -18.66 21.23
CA MET A 39 16.17 -18.51 19.88
C MET A 39 15.98 -19.84 19.17
N ALA A 40 16.81 -20.87 19.43
CA ALA A 40 16.71 -22.18 18.80
C ALA A 40 15.50 -23.00 19.31
N VAL A 41 15.12 -22.83 20.58
CA VAL A 41 13.90 -23.44 21.15
C VAL A 41 12.64 -22.66 20.72
N SER A 42 12.75 -21.33 20.65
CA SER A 42 11.70 -20.44 20.11
C SER A 42 11.45 -20.63 18.61
N SER A 43 12.47 -21.02 17.83
CA SER A 43 12.36 -21.18 16.38
C SER A 43 11.46 -22.34 15.95
N ASP A 44 11.43 -23.46 16.69
CA ASP A 44 10.56 -24.60 16.36
C ASP A 44 9.09 -24.32 16.70
N ASP A 45 8.81 -23.72 17.86
CA ASP A 45 7.46 -23.30 18.25
C ASP A 45 6.95 -22.15 17.36
N SER A 46 7.83 -21.22 16.97
CA SER A 46 7.47 -20.15 16.04
C SER A 46 7.34 -20.63 14.60
N ALA A 47 8.08 -21.67 14.18
CA ALA A 47 7.90 -22.31 12.89
C ALA A 47 6.57 -23.07 12.83
N LEU A 48 6.20 -23.81 13.88
CA LEU A 48 4.89 -24.45 14.01
C LEU A 48 3.74 -23.42 14.03
N GLN A 49 3.89 -22.32 14.79
CA GLN A 49 2.93 -21.22 14.73
C GLN A 49 2.86 -20.55 13.36
N ALA A 50 3.99 -20.39 12.66
CA ALA A 50 4.02 -19.83 11.32
C ALA A 50 3.37 -20.76 10.29
N GLU A 51 3.52 -22.08 10.44
CA GLU A 51 2.84 -23.10 9.63
C GLU A 51 1.33 -23.09 9.88
N ASP A 52 0.90 -23.02 11.14
CA ASP A 52 -0.51 -22.88 11.51
C ASP A 52 -1.12 -21.56 11.01
N GLU A 53 -0.39 -20.44 11.11
CA GLU A 53 -0.79 -19.15 10.55
C GLU A 53 -0.87 -19.19 9.02
N LEU A 54 0.09 -19.85 8.35
CA LEU A 54 0.08 -20.07 6.91
C LEU A 54 -1.09 -20.95 6.47
N GLU A 55 -1.41 -21.99 7.23
CA GLU A 55 -2.53 -22.87 6.94
C GLU A 55 -3.87 -22.15 7.16
N LEU A 56 -3.99 -21.34 8.21
CA LEU A 56 -5.13 -20.48 8.47
C LEU A 56 -5.29 -19.42 7.37
N LEU A 57 -4.19 -18.80 6.93
CA LEU A 57 -4.19 -17.86 5.82
C LEU A 57 -4.64 -18.57 4.55
N ASN A 58 -4.06 -19.72 4.21
CA ASN A 58 -4.46 -20.52 3.05
C ASN A 58 -5.92 -20.97 3.10
N SER A 59 -6.45 -21.26 4.30
CA SER A 59 -7.87 -21.54 4.53
C SER A 59 -8.74 -20.32 4.23
N LYS A 60 -8.43 -19.16 4.83
CA LYS A 60 -9.12 -17.89 4.56
C LYS A 60 -9.04 -17.49 3.09
N LEU A 61 -7.94 -17.80 2.42
CA LEU A 61 -7.76 -17.55 0.99
C LEU A 61 -8.59 -18.48 0.13
N ARG A 62 -8.73 -19.76 0.51
CA ARG A 62 -9.67 -20.67 -0.15
C ARG A 62 -11.11 -20.19 0.04
N GLU A 63 -11.45 -19.69 1.22
CA GLU A 63 -12.77 -19.15 1.52
C GLU A 63 -13.04 -17.84 0.74
N LEU A 64 -12.12 -16.88 0.76
CA LEU A 64 -12.17 -15.66 -0.05
C LEU A 64 -12.23 -15.97 -1.56
N ARG A 65 -11.43 -16.93 -2.04
CA ARG A 65 -11.49 -17.39 -3.44
C ARG A 65 -12.83 -18.04 -3.74
N GLN A 66 -13.39 -18.85 -2.83
CA GLN A 66 -14.74 -19.39 -3.02
C GLN A 66 -15.80 -18.30 -3.00
N LEU A 67 -15.68 -17.27 -2.17
CA LEU A 67 -16.60 -16.14 -2.15
C LEU A 67 -16.51 -15.34 -3.45
N VAL A 68 -15.29 -15.13 -3.98
CA VAL A 68 -15.05 -14.52 -5.29
C VAL A 68 -15.63 -15.39 -6.42
N LEU A 69 -15.38 -16.70 -6.41
CA LEU A 69 -15.83 -17.65 -7.45
C LEU A 69 -17.34 -17.93 -7.42
N LYS A 70 -17.96 -17.91 -6.23
CA LYS A 70 -19.43 -18.02 -6.06
C LYS A 70 -20.14 -16.70 -6.37
N GLY A 71 -19.41 -15.64 -6.74
CA GLY A 71 -19.95 -14.31 -6.94
C GLY A 71 -20.48 -13.65 -5.66
N VAL A 72 -20.13 -14.18 -4.48
CA VAL A 72 -20.58 -13.71 -3.15
C VAL A 72 -19.79 -12.47 -2.68
N PHE A 73 -18.80 -12.03 -3.47
CA PHE A 73 -18.38 -10.63 -3.51
C PHE A 73 -18.21 -10.34 -5.02
N LEU A 74 -19.18 -9.79 -5.74
CA LEU A 74 -19.80 -8.47 -5.59
C LEU A 74 -21.21 -8.46 -6.25
N PRO A 75 -22.30 -8.97 -5.64
CA PRO A 75 -23.62 -8.84 -6.26
C PRO A 75 -24.16 -7.40 -6.22
N GLU A 76 -23.57 -6.51 -5.42
CA GLU A 76 -24.17 -5.19 -5.13
C GLU A 76 -23.14 -4.09 -4.83
N ILE A 77 -21.92 -4.17 -5.38
CA ILE A 77 -21.09 -2.96 -5.58
C ILE A 77 -21.34 -2.42 -6.99
N ARG A 78 -22.61 -2.28 -7.37
CA ARG A 78 -22.97 -1.13 -8.21
C ARG A 78 -22.97 0.03 -7.24
N GLY A 79 -21.81 0.66 -7.10
CA GLY A 79 -21.64 1.79 -6.20
C GLY A 79 -22.77 2.77 -6.47
N GLU A 80 -23.50 3.14 -5.42
CA GLU A 80 -24.24 4.38 -5.52
C GLU A 80 -23.30 5.48 -6.03
N PRO A 81 -23.79 6.37 -6.92
CA PRO A 81 -22.93 7.39 -7.51
C PRO A 81 -22.19 8.14 -6.41
N ALA A 82 -20.88 8.35 -6.62
CA ALA A 82 -20.02 9.04 -5.67
C ALA A 82 -20.70 10.31 -5.17
N ARG A 83 -20.96 10.35 -3.86
CA ARG A 83 -21.71 11.44 -3.23
C ARG A 83 -20.80 12.63 -2.92
N THR A 84 -19.50 12.36 -2.83
CA THR A 84 -18.46 13.31 -2.45
C THR A 84 -17.34 13.37 -3.50
N GLU A 85 -16.50 14.41 -3.46
CA GLU A 85 -15.26 14.44 -4.25
C GLU A 85 -14.31 13.30 -3.83
N LEU A 86 -14.32 12.90 -2.55
CA LEU A 86 -13.61 11.70 -2.10
C LEU A 86 -14.06 10.49 -2.91
N GLY A 87 -15.37 10.28 -3.05
CA GLY A 87 -15.89 9.16 -3.83
C GLY A 87 -15.47 9.20 -5.29
N LYS A 88 -15.32 10.39 -5.89
CA LYS A 88 -14.82 10.52 -7.26
C LYS A 88 -13.38 10.02 -7.40
N PHE A 89 -12.50 10.29 -6.43
CA PHE A 89 -11.13 9.78 -6.44
C PHE A 89 -11.05 8.26 -6.41
N PHE A 90 -11.96 7.60 -5.69
CA PHE A 90 -11.85 6.17 -5.39
C PHE A 90 -12.89 5.27 -6.08
N SER A 91 -13.90 5.83 -6.73
CA SER A 91 -14.94 5.09 -7.49
C SER A 91 -14.39 4.08 -8.48
N GLY A 92 -13.22 4.35 -9.09
CA GLY A 92 -12.61 3.40 -10.01
C GLY A 92 -12.33 2.02 -9.40
N PHE A 93 -12.10 1.92 -8.08
CA PHE A 93 -11.83 0.64 -7.41
C PHE A 93 -13.06 -0.26 -7.30
N THR A 94 -14.27 0.31 -7.26
CA THR A 94 -15.51 -0.47 -7.30
C THR A 94 -15.85 -1.00 -8.69
N ASP A 95 -15.30 -0.35 -9.71
CA ASP A 95 -15.53 -0.71 -11.12
C ASP A 95 -14.61 -1.85 -11.60
N VAL A 96 -13.62 -2.25 -10.80
CA VAL A 96 -12.69 -3.33 -11.13
C VAL A 96 -13.38 -4.69 -10.98
N GLN A 97 -13.87 -5.22 -12.09
CA GLN A 97 -14.46 -6.56 -12.13
C GLN A 97 -13.36 -7.61 -12.30
N LEU A 98 -13.28 -8.56 -11.36
CA LEU A 98 -12.32 -9.65 -11.45
C LEU A 98 -12.64 -10.59 -12.62
N THR A 99 -11.60 -11.21 -13.18
CA THR A 99 -11.79 -12.26 -14.20
C THR A 99 -12.42 -13.51 -13.59
N ALA A 100 -12.86 -14.46 -14.43
CA ALA A 100 -13.36 -15.76 -13.96
C ALA A 100 -12.34 -16.56 -13.12
N ARG A 101 -11.04 -16.24 -13.21
CA ARG A 101 -9.97 -16.85 -12.39
C ARG A 101 -9.75 -16.14 -11.05
N GLY A 102 -10.46 -15.04 -10.79
CA GLY A 102 -10.20 -14.13 -9.67
C GLY A 102 -9.00 -13.20 -9.87
N ASP A 103 -8.43 -13.15 -11.08
CA ASP A 103 -7.32 -12.24 -11.40
C ASP A 103 -7.83 -10.80 -11.64
N ILE A 104 -6.97 -9.81 -11.39
CA ILE A 104 -7.30 -8.37 -11.47
C ILE A 104 -6.96 -7.85 -12.87
N PRO A 105 -7.93 -7.32 -13.63
CA PRO A 105 -7.65 -6.70 -14.93
C PRO A 105 -6.72 -5.50 -14.79
N THR A 106 -5.63 -5.50 -15.57
CA THR A 106 -4.55 -4.52 -15.46
C THR A 106 -5.04 -3.10 -15.69
N LYS A 107 -5.70 -2.85 -16.82
CA LYS A 107 -6.09 -1.49 -17.21
C LYS A 107 -7.10 -0.87 -16.23
N PRO A 108 -8.23 -1.51 -15.89
CA PRO A 108 -9.17 -0.97 -14.90
C PRO A 108 -8.51 -0.64 -13.54
N PHE A 109 -7.62 -1.51 -13.06
CA PHE A 109 -6.90 -1.27 -11.81
C PHE A 109 -5.96 -0.06 -11.89
N LEU A 110 -5.18 0.06 -12.97
CA LEU A 110 -4.26 1.19 -13.15
C LEU A 110 -5.01 2.51 -13.35
N ASP A 111 -6.13 2.50 -14.08
CA ASP A 111 -7.00 3.66 -14.25
C ASP A 111 -7.57 4.12 -12.88
N ALA A 112 -7.94 3.18 -12.01
CA ALA A 112 -8.40 3.48 -10.65
C ALA A 112 -7.29 4.07 -9.77
N CYS A 113 -6.07 3.51 -9.85
CA CYS A 113 -4.91 4.03 -9.13
C CYS A 113 -4.56 5.45 -9.57
N ASP A 114 -4.63 5.75 -10.88
CA ASP A 114 -4.34 7.07 -11.43
C ASP A 114 -5.40 8.10 -11.01
N ARG A 115 -6.68 7.72 -11.05
CA ARG A 115 -7.79 8.57 -10.59
C ARG A 115 -7.69 8.99 -9.13
N MET A 116 -7.08 8.15 -8.29
CA MET A 116 -6.86 8.42 -6.87
C MET A 116 -5.75 9.45 -6.63
N VAL A 117 -4.78 9.61 -7.56
CA VAL A 117 -3.58 10.44 -7.34
C VAL A 117 -3.87 11.87 -6.84
N PRO A 118 -4.89 12.61 -7.34
CA PRO A 118 -5.21 13.95 -6.84
C PRO A 118 -5.63 13.99 -5.36
N PHE A 119 -6.06 12.88 -4.76
CA PHE A 119 -6.33 12.80 -3.32
C PHE A 119 -5.09 13.12 -2.48
N LEU A 120 -3.88 12.81 -2.97
CA LEU A 120 -2.65 13.13 -2.25
C LEU A 120 -2.41 14.65 -2.18
N ASP A 121 -2.88 15.41 -3.16
CA ASP A 121 -2.84 16.87 -3.12
C ASP A 121 -3.84 17.45 -2.11
N VAL A 122 -4.95 16.73 -1.87
CA VAL A 122 -5.88 17.07 -0.78
C VAL A 122 -5.22 16.88 0.59
N LEU A 123 -4.48 15.80 0.77
CA LEU A 123 -3.73 15.54 2.01
C LEU A 123 -2.56 16.51 2.20
N GLY A 124 -1.97 17.03 1.12
CA GLY A 124 -0.98 18.10 1.19
C GLY A 124 0.04 18.01 0.07
N SER A 125 -0.13 18.79 -1.00
CA SER A 125 0.66 18.71 -2.23
C SER A 125 2.17 18.66 -2.04
N THR A 126 2.75 19.54 -1.23
CA THR A 126 4.20 19.58 -1.03
C THR A 126 4.69 18.42 -0.16
N ALA A 127 3.98 18.14 0.93
CA ALA A 127 4.36 17.12 1.89
C ALA A 127 4.21 15.68 1.35
N PHE A 128 3.20 15.44 0.52
CA PHE A 128 2.93 14.15 -0.11
C PHE A 128 3.54 14.02 -1.52
N ALA A 129 4.30 15.01 -2.01
CA ALA A 129 4.97 14.93 -3.31
C ALA A 129 5.85 13.67 -3.48
N PRO A 130 6.64 13.22 -2.48
CA PRO A 130 7.40 11.98 -2.60
C PRO A 130 6.50 10.74 -2.77
N VAL A 131 5.40 10.68 -2.02
CA VAL A 131 4.41 9.58 -2.10
C VAL A 131 3.74 9.57 -3.47
N LYS A 132 3.32 10.75 -3.95
CA LYS A 132 2.73 10.93 -5.28
C LYS A 132 3.68 10.50 -6.39
N SER A 133 4.96 10.88 -6.30
CA SER A 133 5.99 10.48 -7.26
C SER A 133 6.20 8.97 -7.29
N ASP A 134 6.24 8.31 -6.12
CA ASP A 134 6.37 6.86 -6.05
C ASP A 134 5.18 6.14 -6.71
N ILE A 135 3.95 6.51 -6.32
CA ILE A 135 2.72 5.92 -6.88
C ILE A 135 2.65 6.11 -8.40
N THR A 136 2.80 7.34 -8.88
CA THR A 136 2.73 7.65 -10.32
C THR A 136 3.85 6.98 -11.11
N GLY A 137 5.06 6.89 -10.54
CA GLY A 137 6.18 6.16 -11.13
C GLY A 137 5.88 4.67 -11.28
N ASN A 138 5.27 4.04 -10.28
CA ASN A 138 4.91 2.63 -10.30
C ASN A 138 3.75 2.35 -11.27
N ILE A 139 2.71 3.21 -11.29
CA ILE A 139 1.65 3.15 -12.31
C ILE A 139 2.25 3.23 -13.71
N LYS A 140 3.13 4.19 -13.96
CA LYS A 140 3.78 4.37 -15.28
C LYS A 140 4.54 3.12 -15.72
N LYS A 141 5.33 2.50 -14.85
CA LYS A 141 6.06 1.25 -15.16
C LYS A 141 5.10 0.12 -15.55
N LEU A 142 4.02 -0.06 -14.80
CA LEU A 142 3.01 -1.09 -15.07
C LEU A 142 2.26 -0.82 -16.37
N THR A 143 1.86 0.43 -16.62
CA THR A 143 1.23 0.85 -17.88
C THR A 143 2.14 0.62 -19.07
N GLN A 144 3.45 0.91 -18.93
CA GLN A 144 4.44 0.64 -19.97
C GLN A 144 4.53 -0.85 -20.27
N LYS A 145 4.62 -1.70 -19.24
CA LYS A 145 4.64 -3.16 -19.40
C LYS A 145 3.37 -3.66 -20.10
N TYR A 146 2.20 -3.25 -19.61
CA TYR A 146 0.91 -3.56 -20.22
C TYR A 146 0.85 -3.20 -21.71
N SER A 147 1.32 -2.01 -22.06
CA SER A 147 1.27 -1.49 -23.44
C SER A 147 2.14 -2.27 -24.44
N THR A 148 3.11 -3.07 -23.97
CA THR A 148 3.93 -3.89 -24.86
C THR A 148 3.17 -5.08 -25.46
N ASP A 149 2.19 -5.61 -24.75
CA ASP A 149 1.31 -6.69 -25.22
C ASP A 149 0.04 -6.75 -24.35
N PRO A 150 -0.99 -5.92 -24.65
CA PRO A 150 -2.19 -5.82 -23.83
C PRO A 150 -2.96 -7.13 -23.68
N ALA A 151 -2.89 -8.02 -24.69
CA ALA A 151 -3.55 -9.32 -24.66
C ALA A 151 -2.84 -10.25 -23.66
N ARG A 152 -1.50 -10.30 -23.71
CA ARG A 152 -0.70 -11.10 -22.77
C ARG A 152 -0.74 -10.56 -21.35
N TYR A 153 -0.78 -9.24 -21.18
CA TYR A 153 -0.73 -8.58 -19.87
C TYR A 153 -2.10 -8.12 -19.39
N SER A 154 -3.15 -8.84 -19.79
CA SER A 154 -4.54 -8.48 -19.48
C SER A 154 -4.84 -8.40 -17.98
N THR A 155 -4.10 -9.14 -17.15
CA THR A 155 -4.18 -9.09 -15.68
C THR A 155 -2.84 -8.77 -15.02
N LEU A 156 -2.89 -8.22 -13.81
CA LEU A 156 -1.69 -7.91 -13.02
C LEU A 156 -0.89 -9.18 -12.71
N GLN A 157 -1.60 -10.29 -12.45
CA GLN A 157 -1.00 -11.59 -12.23
C GLN A 157 -0.26 -12.10 -13.47
N ASP A 158 -0.78 -11.87 -14.69
CA ASP A 158 -0.10 -12.28 -15.92
C ASP A 158 1.21 -11.50 -16.14
N ILE A 159 1.25 -10.21 -15.77
CA ILE A 159 2.49 -9.42 -15.77
C ILE A 159 3.55 -10.06 -14.86
N VAL A 160 3.18 -10.38 -13.62
CA VAL A 160 4.11 -10.94 -12.64
C VAL A 160 4.55 -12.36 -13.03
N LYS A 161 3.61 -13.23 -13.45
CA LYS A 161 3.93 -14.58 -13.92
C LYS A 161 4.93 -14.55 -15.07
N GLN A 162 4.75 -13.64 -16.02
CA GLN A 162 5.71 -13.49 -17.11
C GLN A 162 7.11 -13.14 -16.60
N GLU A 163 7.25 -12.20 -15.66
CA GLU A 163 8.56 -11.86 -15.10
C GLU A 163 9.16 -12.96 -14.23
N MET A 164 8.32 -13.80 -13.60
CA MET A 164 8.77 -15.02 -12.91
C MET A 164 9.35 -16.02 -13.90
N ASP A 165 8.63 -16.32 -14.98
CA ASP A 165 9.06 -17.26 -16.02
C ASP A 165 10.38 -16.83 -16.66
N THR A 166 10.58 -15.53 -16.85
CA THR A 166 11.82 -14.97 -17.41
C THR A 166 12.88 -14.62 -16.37
N LYS A 167 12.63 -14.88 -15.08
CA LYS A 167 13.55 -14.57 -13.96
C LYS A 167 13.96 -13.10 -13.90
N THR A 168 13.04 -12.19 -14.23
CA THR A 168 13.25 -10.73 -14.26
C THR A 168 12.50 -9.98 -13.15
N THR A 169 11.89 -10.67 -12.19
CA THR A 169 11.14 -10.04 -11.08
C THR A 169 11.99 -9.08 -10.23
N LYS A 170 13.32 -9.26 -10.21
CA LYS A 170 14.28 -8.38 -9.51
C LYS A 170 15.10 -7.49 -10.46
N ALA A 171 14.78 -7.49 -11.75
CA ALA A 171 15.48 -6.67 -12.73
C ALA A 171 15.25 -5.19 -12.46
N LYS A 172 16.19 -4.34 -12.91
CA LYS A 172 16.00 -2.89 -12.90
C LYS A 172 14.75 -2.54 -13.72
N ASN A 173 13.83 -1.79 -13.12
CA ASN A 173 12.52 -1.45 -13.68
C ASN A 173 11.53 -2.63 -13.80
N SER A 174 11.70 -3.67 -12.99
CA SER A 174 10.73 -4.77 -12.84
C SER A 174 9.32 -4.24 -12.59
N ALA A 175 8.35 -4.78 -13.34
CA ALA A 175 6.94 -4.51 -13.12
C ALA A 175 6.44 -5.20 -11.84
N THR A 176 7.02 -6.35 -11.48
CA THR A 176 6.75 -7.05 -10.22
C THR A 176 7.13 -6.19 -9.01
N ASP A 177 8.27 -5.52 -9.05
CA ASP A 177 8.69 -4.59 -7.99
C ASP A 177 7.81 -3.33 -7.98
N ALA A 178 7.48 -2.78 -9.15
CA ALA A 178 6.56 -1.64 -9.25
C ALA A 178 5.19 -1.94 -8.62
N LEU A 179 4.61 -3.12 -8.91
CA LEU A 179 3.34 -3.54 -8.33
C LEU A 179 3.44 -3.86 -6.84
N LEU A 180 4.59 -4.33 -6.35
CA LEU A 180 4.86 -4.51 -4.92
C LEU A 180 4.75 -3.18 -4.15
N TRP A 181 5.41 -2.14 -4.65
CA TRP A 181 5.36 -0.81 -4.03
C TRP A 181 3.99 -0.17 -4.18
N LEU A 182 3.35 -0.31 -5.35
CA LEU A 182 2.00 0.20 -5.56
C LEU A 182 0.99 -0.44 -4.60
N LYS A 183 1.00 -1.78 -4.42
CA LYS A 183 0.07 -2.43 -3.47
C LYS A 183 0.29 -1.97 -2.02
N ARG A 184 1.53 -1.68 -1.62
CA ARG A 184 1.85 -1.16 -0.28
C ARG A 184 1.34 0.26 -0.10
N ALA A 185 1.50 1.11 -1.11
CA ALA A 185 0.95 2.47 -1.11
C ALA A 185 -0.58 2.47 -1.06
N LEU A 186 -1.24 1.58 -1.80
CA LEU A 186 -2.70 1.41 -1.74
C LEU A 186 -3.15 0.94 -0.36
N GLN A 187 -2.40 0.03 0.28
CA GLN A 187 -2.71 -0.39 1.66
C GLN A 187 -2.61 0.79 2.63
N PHE A 188 -1.61 1.67 2.50
CA PHE A 188 -1.52 2.89 3.31
C PHE A 188 -2.74 3.80 3.10
N ILE A 189 -3.11 4.08 1.86
CA ILE A 189 -4.25 4.94 1.54
C ILE A 189 -5.57 4.32 2.03
N ARG A 190 -5.72 3.00 1.88
CA ARG A 190 -6.83 2.26 2.46
C ARG A 190 -6.92 2.48 3.97
N GLN A 191 -5.81 2.40 4.70
CA GLN A 191 -5.83 2.60 6.15
C GLN A 191 -6.22 4.03 6.54
N ILE A 192 -5.90 5.03 5.70
CA ILE A 192 -6.43 6.40 5.86
C ILE A 192 -7.96 6.40 5.72
N LEU A 193 -8.50 5.77 4.67
CA LEU A 193 -9.95 5.68 4.45
C LEU A 193 -10.66 4.94 5.60
N VAL A 194 -10.10 3.83 6.07
CA VAL A 194 -10.61 3.08 7.24
C VAL A 194 -10.61 3.97 8.48
N GLY A 195 -9.54 4.72 8.73
CA GLY A 195 -9.49 5.68 9.83
C GLY A 195 -10.57 6.76 9.73
N ILE A 196 -10.76 7.37 8.56
CA ILE A 196 -11.84 8.34 8.32
C ILE A 196 -13.21 7.71 8.55
N ALA A 197 -13.43 6.47 8.10
CA ALA A 197 -14.69 5.75 8.26
C ALA A 197 -15.06 5.46 9.73
N THR A 198 -14.10 5.54 10.66
CA THR A 198 -14.39 5.46 12.11
C THR A 198 -15.01 6.73 12.70
N GLY A 199 -15.01 7.84 11.94
CA GLY A 199 -15.40 9.16 12.44
C GLY A 199 -14.29 9.88 13.22
N GLU A 200 -13.05 9.39 13.18
CA GLU A 200 -11.89 10.08 13.76
C GLU A 200 -11.68 11.44 13.08
N LYS A 201 -11.56 12.49 13.90
CA LYS A 201 -11.43 13.87 13.43
C LYS A 201 -9.98 14.34 13.44
N ASP A 202 -9.08 13.68 14.19
CA ASP A 202 -7.66 13.95 14.09
C ASP A 202 -7.05 13.22 12.88
N LEU A 203 -6.99 13.92 11.73
CA LEU A 203 -6.42 13.37 10.50
C LEU A 203 -4.91 13.09 10.62
N THR A 204 -4.19 13.78 11.52
CA THR A 204 -2.78 13.47 11.78
C THR A 204 -2.67 12.12 12.48
N LYS A 205 -3.54 11.85 13.45
CA LYS A 205 -3.64 10.54 14.11
C LYS A 205 -4.03 9.44 13.12
N VAL A 206 -5.01 9.69 12.25
CA VAL A 206 -5.39 8.75 11.18
C VAL A 206 -4.20 8.43 10.28
N ALA A 207 -3.50 9.45 9.77
CA ALA A 207 -2.37 9.26 8.86
C ALA A 207 -1.21 8.51 9.54
N LYS A 208 -0.88 8.86 10.79
CA LYS A 208 0.16 8.17 11.59
C LYS A 208 -0.17 6.71 11.78
N LYS A 209 -1.38 6.39 12.23
CA LYS A 209 -1.81 5.00 12.41
C LYS A 209 -1.79 4.24 11.09
N ALA A 210 -2.29 4.85 10.02
CA ALA A 210 -2.26 4.25 8.69
C ALA A 210 -0.84 3.90 8.25
N TYR A 211 0.13 4.79 8.50
CA TYR A 211 1.53 4.56 8.18
C TYR A 211 2.15 3.43 9.00
N GLU A 212 1.87 3.40 10.31
CA GLU A 212 2.35 2.36 11.24
C GLU A 212 1.85 0.98 10.84
N ASP A 213 0.57 0.86 10.49
CA ASP A 213 -0.07 -0.40 10.14
C ASP A 213 0.26 -0.89 8.72
N SER A 214 0.97 -0.09 7.91
CA SER A 214 1.26 -0.41 6.49
C SER A 214 2.73 -0.25 6.10
N LEU A 215 3.17 0.97 5.78
CA LEU A 215 4.43 1.27 5.11
C LEU A 215 5.64 1.31 6.05
N LYS A 216 5.45 1.66 7.33
CA LYS A 216 6.56 1.88 8.28
C LYS A 216 7.55 0.71 8.34
N LYS A 217 7.05 -0.52 8.28
CA LYS A 217 7.87 -1.75 8.31
C LYS A 217 8.78 -1.91 7.07
N TYR A 218 8.47 -1.26 5.97
CA TYR A 218 9.23 -1.31 4.71
C TYR A 218 10.13 -0.08 4.49
N HIS A 219 10.12 0.87 5.42
CA HIS A 219 10.94 2.09 5.34
C HIS A 219 12.07 2.05 6.36
N GLY A 220 13.26 2.43 5.93
CA GLY A 220 14.40 2.72 6.79
C GLY A 220 14.19 4.02 7.56
N TRP A 221 15.04 4.26 8.56
CA TRP A 221 14.90 5.39 9.50
C TRP A 221 14.78 6.75 8.79
N MET A 222 15.48 6.96 7.68
CA MET A 222 15.44 8.21 6.91
C MET A 222 14.07 8.42 6.24
N VAL A 223 13.55 7.40 5.54
CA VAL A 223 12.23 7.47 4.91
C VAL A 223 11.13 7.57 5.97
N GLN A 224 11.28 6.90 7.12
CA GLN A 224 10.38 7.05 8.26
C GLN A 224 10.33 8.49 8.80
N GLY A 225 11.47 9.18 8.85
CA GLY A 225 11.52 10.60 9.23
C GLY A 225 10.72 11.49 8.28
N ILE A 226 10.88 11.29 6.97
CA ILE A 226 10.14 12.05 5.94
C ILE A 226 8.63 11.83 6.07
N PHE A 227 8.18 10.58 6.21
CA PHE A 227 6.76 10.29 6.39
C PHE A 227 6.21 10.88 7.70
N SER A 228 6.97 10.81 8.79
CA SER A 228 6.58 11.39 10.07
C SER A 228 6.31 12.90 10.00
N LEU A 229 7.04 13.59 9.11
CA LEU A 229 6.83 15.01 8.84
C LEU A 229 5.68 15.23 7.86
N ALA A 230 5.57 14.44 6.80
CA ALA A 230 4.49 14.56 5.82
C ALA A 230 3.10 14.41 6.46
N MET A 231 2.97 13.50 7.42
CA MET A 231 1.72 13.28 8.15
C MET A 231 1.31 14.46 9.05
N LYS A 232 2.22 15.37 9.40
CA LYS A 232 1.88 16.61 10.13
C LYS A 232 1.31 17.69 9.23
N ALA A 233 1.43 17.52 7.90
CA ALA A 233 0.94 18.47 6.92
C ALA A 233 -0.47 18.14 6.40
N VAL A 234 -1.10 17.07 6.92
CA VAL A 234 -2.49 16.76 6.61
C VAL A 234 -3.42 17.89 7.05
N PRO A 235 -4.51 18.17 6.32
CA PRO A 235 -5.40 19.28 6.62
C PRO A 235 -6.11 19.12 7.95
N TYR A 236 -6.63 20.23 8.49
CA TYR A 236 -7.62 20.16 9.55
C TYR A 236 -8.90 19.49 9.04
N TYR A 237 -9.59 18.76 9.94
CA TYR A 237 -10.77 17.98 9.58
C TYR A 237 -11.86 18.78 8.88
N ASN A 238 -12.18 19.98 9.39
CA ASN A 238 -13.24 20.81 8.83
C ASN A 238 -12.91 21.27 7.39
N ASP A 239 -11.65 21.63 7.13
CA ASP A 239 -11.17 22.01 5.80
C ASP A 239 -11.22 20.80 4.85
N PHE A 240 -10.82 19.64 5.35
CA PHE A 240 -10.89 18.38 4.62
C PHE A 240 -12.33 18.04 4.22
N VAL A 241 -13.26 17.97 5.17
CA VAL A 241 -14.68 17.65 4.93
C VAL A 241 -15.32 18.67 3.97
N THR A 242 -15.01 19.96 4.14
CA THR A 242 -15.50 21.01 3.22
C THR A 242 -15.01 20.77 1.80
N LYS A 243 -13.72 20.46 1.64
CA LYS A 243 -13.09 20.26 0.33
C LYS A 243 -13.53 18.97 -0.35
N VAL A 244 -13.63 17.87 0.39
CA VAL A 244 -13.87 16.55 -0.22
C VAL A 244 -15.31 16.07 -0.15
N ALA A 245 -16.13 16.63 0.72
CA ALA A 245 -17.50 16.17 0.95
C ALA A 245 -18.52 17.32 1.02
N LEU A 246 -18.12 18.55 0.68
CA LEU A 246 -18.98 19.73 0.70
C LEU A 246 -19.68 19.95 2.05
N GLY A 247 -19.03 19.55 3.15
CA GLY A 247 -19.60 19.62 4.50
C GLY A 247 -20.40 18.40 4.95
N ASP A 248 -20.66 17.42 4.08
CA ASP A 248 -21.42 16.22 4.43
C ASP A 248 -20.52 15.14 5.04
N GLU A 249 -20.36 15.21 6.37
CA GLU A 249 -19.58 14.24 7.16
C GLU A 249 -20.14 12.80 7.04
N LYS A 250 -21.46 12.64 6.88
CA LYS A 250 -22.06 11.30 6.77
C LYS A 250 -21.73 10.68 5.42
N ALA A 251 -21.84 11.45 4.33
CA ALA A 251 -21.45 11.00 3.00
C ALA A 251 -19.95 10.71 2.94
N LEU A 252 -19.11 11.53 3.59
CA LEU A 252 -17.67 11.27 3.70
C LEU A 252 -17.37 9.89 4.31
N ILE A 253 -17.96 9.61 5.49
CA ILE A 253 -17.75 8.35 6.21
C ILE A 253 -18.24 7.16 5.36
N GLN A 254 -19.39 7.30 4.70
CA GLN A 254 -19.95 6.24 3.86
C GLN A 254 -19.07 5.96 2.64
N ASP A 255 -18.60 7.00 1.94
CA ASP A 255 -17.72 6.86 0.78
C ASP A 255 -16.37 6.27 1.23
N ALA A 256 -15.77 6.77 2.32
CA ALA A 256 -14.51 6.25 2.86
C ALA A 256 -14.60 4.76 3.19
N LYS A 257 -15.70 4.31 3.81
CA LYS A 257 -15.95 2.89 4.07
C LYS A 257 -16.06 2.09 2.78
N THR A 258 -16.97 2.51 1.88
CA THR A 258 -17.27 1.79 0.63
C THR A 258 -16.01 1.58 -0.21
N TYR A 259 -15.23 2.64 -0.40
CA TYR A 259 -14.05 2.56 -1.24
C TYR A 259 -12.84 1.96 -0.53
N GLY A 260 -12.74 2.13 0.79
CA GLY A 260 -11.74 1.45 1.61
C GLY A 260 -11.90 -0.08 1.59
N ASP A 261 -13.15 -0.56 1.60
CA ASP A 261 -13.46 -1.99 1.48
C ASP A 261 -13.11 -2.52 0.08
N ALA A 262 -13.51 -1.81 -0.99
CA ALA A 262 -13.18 -2.18 -2.37
C ALA A 262 -11.66 -2.25 -2.62
N MET A 263 -10.92 -1.22 -2.18
CA MET A 263 -9.45 -1.23 -2.24
C MET A 263 -8.85 -2.39 -1.44
N GLY A 264 -9.44 -2.71 -0.27
CA GLY A 264 -9.02 -3.81 0.58
C GLY A 264 -9.07 -5.16 -0.11
N VAL A 265 -10.16 -5.45 -0.83
CA VAL A 265 -10.29 -6.70 -1.59
C VAL A 265 -9.20 -6.83 -2.64
N LEU A 266 -8.97 -5.79 -3.44
CA LEU A 266 -7.95 -5.81 -4.49
C LEU A 266 -6.53 -5.93 -3.91
N ALA A 267 -6.25 -5.20 -2.83
CA ALA A 267 -4.96 -5.27 -2.13
C ALA A 267 -4.71 -6.66 -1.53
N GLU A 268 -5.74 -7.30 -0.96
CA GLU A 268 -5.64 -8.63 -0.36
C GLU A 268 -5.39 -9.71 -1.42
N ILE A 269 -6.06 -9.63 -2.57
CA ILE A 269 -5.81 -10.53 -3.71
C ILE A 269 -4.34 -10.43 -4.16
N LEU A 270 -3.81 -9.22 -4.28
CA LEU A 270 -2.40 -9.01 -4.64
C LEU A 270 -1.45 -9.47 -3.53
N GLN A 271 -1.73 -9.14 -2.26
CA GLN A 271 -0.89 -9.55 -1.13
C GLN A 271 -0.77 -11.07 -1.07
N THR A 272 -1.90 -11.76 -1.18
CA THR A 272 -1.99 -13.22 -1.28
C THR A 272 -1.13 -13.76 -2.40
N PHE A 273 -1.31 -13.22 -3.60
CA PHE A 273 -0.60 -13.67 -4.78
C PHE A 273 0.92 -13.48 -4.61
N TYR A 274 1.35 -12.36 -4.02
CA TYR A 274 2.76 -12.11 -3.75
C TYR A 274 3.34 -13.05 -2.68
N MET A 275 2.60 -13.32 -1.61
CA MET A 275 3.03 -14.26 -0.56
C MET A 275 3.15 -15.69 -1.09
N ALA A 276 2.15 -16.14 -1.85
CA ALA A 276 2.14 -17.49 -2.43
C ALA A 276 3.27 -17.76 -3.43
N ASN A 277 3.92 -16.71 -3.94
CA ASN A 277 5.02 -16.80 -4.91
C ASN A 277 6.36 -16.28 -4.36
N ASP A 278 6.47 -16.04 -3.04
CA ASP A 278 7.69 -15.52 -2.39
C ASP A 278 8.20 -14.19 -2.97
N LEU A 279 7.26 -13.29 -3.30
CA LEU A 279 7.56 -11.97 -3.89
C LEU A 279 7.38 -10.81 -2.91
N ASP A 280 6.84 -11.02 -1.70
CA ASP A 280 6.63 -9.96 -0.70
C ASP A 280 7.90 -9.63 0.11
N SER A 281 8.93 -9.14 -0.59
CA SER A 281 10.23 -8.80 -0.02
C SER A 281 10.13 -7.91 1.23
N LYS A 282 10.77 -8.31 2.34
CA LYS A 282 10.81 -7.52 3.59
C LYS A 282 11.91 -6.45 3.60
N GLN A 283 12.62 -6.28 2.49
CA GLN A 283 13.68 -5.28 2.38
C GLN A 283 13.14 -3.86 2.59
N LYS A 284 13.85 -3.09 3.40
CA LYS A 284 13.53 -1.68 3.67
C LYS A 284 14.19 -0.77 2.63
N VAL A 285 13.49 0.31 2.26
CA VAL A 285 14.02 1.43 1.45
C VAL A 285 14.39 2.63 2.29
#